data_AF-A0A942LPC8-F1
#
_entry.id   AF-A0A942LPC8-F1
#
_cell.length_a   1.000
_cell.length_b   1.000
_cell.length_c   1.000
_cell.angle_alpha   90.00
_cell.angle_beta   90.00
_cell.angle_gamma   90.00
#
_symmetry.space_group_name_H-M   'P 1'
#
loop_
_entity.id
_entity.type
_entity.pdbx_description
1 polymer ?
#
loop_
_entity_poly.entity_id
_entity_poly.type
_entity_poly.pdbx_seq_one_letter_code
_entity_poly.pdbx_strand_id
1 'polypeptide(L)'
;MKIFCIIILVFSLNFSLGYAQLIVNAQTDKEIYVTVAPVANTAISLAFRNLDSPKILMTYDSTKHVAMPKIEAADFGKIAFSGTKAHDIAIENLKPATEYVVDYIVYDKKSKKITKIDSIIINTFDTEPIQPARAIAFKNKSYNNVGLLWIAGNGSNVLVTVSENAPGATPTDGAEYFADATFGNPQSLIPGTNTHVLYSGPNTGKLDVQVTGLKYAEYHFRIFEYNGEGKFTNYLINTSQNNPRSTTTLIPPPTNLRASIGTDGESVLHWDGVDGAESYVIDIALDESFIQKVEPYAEANIGSISEIPIVVSDEKGPLRLFCRIKSVGKASVSPYSEVLVVEMKQ
;
A
#
# COMPACT_ATOMS: atom_id res chain seq x y z
N MET A 1 59.64 -1.42 -9.02
CA MET A 1 59.60 -0.41 -10.09
C MET A 1 58.21 0.22 -10.08
N LYS A 2 58.12 1.52 -9.74
CA LYS A 2 56.85 2.29 -9.71
C LYS A 2 56.39 2.57 -11.14
N ILE A 3 55.11 2.37 -11.45
CA ILE A 3 54.33 3.26 -12.34
C ILE A 3 52.89 3.35 -11.78
N PHE A 4 52.40 4.58 -11.82
CA PHE A 4 51.13 5.15 -11.35
C PHE A 4 49.90 4.77 -12.20
N CYS A 5 48.75 5.31 -11.75
CA CYS A 5 47.56 5.74 -12.52
C CYS A 5 46.48 4.69 -12.79
N ILE A 6 45.19 5.02 -12.89
CA ILE A 6 44.31 6.12 -12.45
C ILE A 6 42.91 5.75 -13.01
N ILE A 7 41.84 5.92 -12.22
CA ILE A 7 40.44 6.21 -12.64
C ILE A 7 39.81 5.02 -13.45
N ILE A 8 38.51 4.83 -13.70
CA ILE A 8 37.34 5.70 -13.86
C ILE A 8 36.06 4.89 -13.55
N LEU A 9 35.11 5.61 -12.96
CA LEU A 9 33.67 5.42 -12.99
C LEU A 9 33.14 4.77 -14.28
N VAL A 10 32.06 4.00 -14.13
CA VAL A 10 31.15 3.73 -15.25
C VAL A 10 29.82 4.38 -14.90
N PHE A 11 29.44 5.38 -15.70
CA PHE A 11 28.06 5.83 -15.85
C PHE A 11 27.57 5.35 -17.21
N SER A 12 26.34 4.84 -17.26
CA SER A 12 25.42 5.21 -18.34
C SER A 12 23.96 4.95 -17.93
N LEU A 13 23.21 6.05 -17.88
CA LEU A 13 21.79 6.24 -18.21
C LEU A 13 20.76 5.23 -17.69
N ASN A 14 20.17 5.62 -16.55
CA ASN A 14 18.78 5.42 -16.11
C ASN A 14 18.00 4.27 -16.75
N PHE A 15 17.98 3.11 -16.08
CA PHE A 15 16.76 2.40 -15.68
C PHE A 15 17.07 1.67 -14.35
N SER A 16 16.07 1.63 -13.45
CA SER A 16 16.15 1.22 -12.04
C SER A 16 16.87 -0.14 -11.81
N LEU A 17 17.73 -0.16 -10.78
CA LEU A 17 18.67 -1.25 -10.46
C LEU A 17 18.07 -2.21 -9.42
N GLY A 18 17.90 -3.48 -9.78
CA GLY A 18 17.82 -4.57 -8.82
C GLY A 18 19.23 -5.03 -8.43
N TYR A 19 19.52 -5.13 -7.13
CA TYR A 19 20.79 -5.65 -6.62
C TYR A 19 20.55 -6.89 -5.76
N ALA A 20 21.45 -7.87 -5.88
CA ALA A 20 21.56 -9.00 -4.95
C ALA A 20 22.95 -8.98 -4.32
N GLN A 21 23.02 -9.14 -3.00
CA GLN A 21 24.28 -9.26 -2.26
C GLN A 21 24.55 -10.72 -1.94
N LEU A 22 25.80 -11.13 -2.11
CA LEU A 22 26.26 -12.47 -1.80
C LEU A 22 27.59 -12.47 -1.05
N ILE A 23 27.66 -13.24 0.05
CA ILE A 23 28.89 -13.46 0.83
C ILE A 23 29.57 -14.77 0.40
N VAL A 24 30.86 -14.70 0.07
CA VAL A 24 31.69 -15.87 -0.29
C VAL A 24 32.94 -15.94 0.61
N ASN A 25 33.26 -17.13 1.12
CA ASN A 25 34.44 -17.38 1.97
C ASN A 25 35.38 -18.40 1.30
N ALA A 26 36.61 -18.02 0.97
CA ALA A 26 37.56 -18.90 0.25
C ALA A 26 38.66 -19.46 1.17
N GLN A 27 39.40 -20.47 0.71
CA GLN A 27 40.58 -21.02 1.40
C GLN A 27 41.82 -20.78 0.55
N THR A 28 43.01 -20.74 1.15
CA THR A 28 44.26 -20.31 0.48
C THR A 28 44.68 -21.16 -0.74
N ASP A 29 44.15 -22.38 -0.88
CA ASP A 29 44.46 -23.29 -2.00
C ASP A 29 43.30 -23.48 -3.01
N LYS A 30 42.17 -22.80 -2.79
CA LYS A 30 40.95 -22.94 -3.59
C LYS A 30 40.54 -21.59 -4.17
N GLU A 31 40.11 -21.59 -5.42
CA GLU A 31 39.43 -20.45 -6.02
C GLU A 31 37.92 -20.71 -6.03
N ILE A 32 37.14 -19.71 -5.64
CA ILE A 32 35.68 -19.74 -5.76
C ILE A 32 35.28 -18.88 -6.95
N TYR A 33 34.50 -19.46 -7.84
CA TYR A 33 33.87 -18.84 -9.00
C TYR A 33 32.36 -18.74 -8.75
N VAL A 34 31.79 -17.62 -9.16
CA VAL A 34 30.34 -17.42 -9.21
C VAL A 34 29.92 -17.29 -10.67
N THR A 35 28.90 -18.05 -11.07
CA THR A 35 28.25 -17.93 -12.39
C THR A 35 26.77 -17.67 -12.21
N VAL A 36 26.19 -16.81 -13.05
CA VAL A 36 24.81 -16.32 -12.90
C VAL A 36 24.07 -16.55 -14.21
N ALA A 37 23.04 -17.41 -14.27
CA ALA A 37 22.37 -17.72 -15.54
C ALA A 37 20.83 -17.64 -15.45
N PRO A 38 20.12 -17.12 -16.48
CA PRO A 38 18.66 -17.13 -16.50
C PRO A 38 18.11 -18.56 -16.43
N VAL A 39 17.09 -18.78 -15.60
CA VAL A 39 16.49 -20.11 -15.40
C VAL A 39 15.90 -20.70 -16.69
N ALA A 40 15.35 -19.86 -17.58
CA ALA A 40 14.71 -20.30 -18.83
C ALA A 40 15.67 -20.88 -19.89
N ASN A 41 16.97 -20.64 -19.75
CA ASN A 41 18.02 -21.20 -20.62
C ASN A 41 18.92 -22.11 -19.77
N THR A 42 18.47 -23.33 -19.50
CA THR A 42 19.32 -24.35 -18.85
C THR A 42 20.35 -24.90 -19.84
N ALA A 43 21.31 -24.07 -20.24
CA ALA A 43 22.49 -24.50 -20.99
C ALA A 43 23.74 -24.50 -20.09
N ILE A 44 24.01 -25.69 -19.56
CA ILE A 44 25.31 -26.36 -19.38
C ILE A 44 26.53 -25.47 -19.04
N SER A 45 27.10 -25.77 -17.87
CA SER A 45 28.43 -25.35 -17.42
C SER A 45 29.52 -25.83 -18.38
N LEU A 46 30.32 -24.90 -18.94
CA LEU A 46 31.53 -25.21 -19.68
C LEU A 46 32.76 -24.52 -19.07
N ALA A 47 33.70 -25.36 -18.66
CA ALA A 47 35.02 -25.02 -18.17
C ALA A 47 35.94 -24.54 -19.31
N PHE A 48 36.83 -23.59 -19.03
CA PHE A 48 37.94 -23.27 -19.93
C PHE A 48 39.27 -23.74 -19.31
N ARG A 49 40.04 -24.49 -20.11
CA ARG A 49 41.44 -24.86 -19.84
C ARG A 49 42.37 -23.75 -20.35
N ASN A 50 43.50 -23.60 -19.64
CA ASN A 50 44.68 -22.79 -19.96
C ASN A 50 44.47 -21.28 -20.11
N LEU A 51 44.69 -20.54 -19.02
CA LEU A 51 45.15 -19.16 -19.06
C LEU A 51 46.27 -18.98 -18.04
N ASP A 52 47.50 -18.84 -18.53
CA ASP A 52 48.64 -18.39 -17.73
C ASP A 52 48.42 -16.91 -17.38
N SER A 53 48.02 -16.65 -16.13
CA SER A 53 47.74 -15.33 -15.51
C SER A 53 46.36 -14.70 -15.78
N PRO A 54 45.78 -13.96 -14.81
CA PRO A 54 44.37 -13.60 -14.83
C PRO A 54 44.12 -12.30 -15.60
N LYS A 55 43.33 -12.38 -16.68
CA LYS A 55 42.59 -11.25 -17.26
C LYS A 55 41.27 -11.75 -17.83
N ILE A 56 40.15 -11.25 -17.30
CA ILE A 56 38.90 -11.16 -18.06
C ILE A 56 38.96 -9.81 -18.77
N LEU A 57 39.04 -9.86 -20.09
CA LEU A 57 38.99 -8.74 -21.01
C LEU A 57 37.67 -8.86 -21.77
N MET A 58 36.87 -7.80 -21.80
CA MET A 58 36.01 -7.52 -22.95
C MET A 58 36.14 -6.06 -23.33
N THR A 59 36.63 -5.82 -24.55
CA THR A 59 36.42 -4.59 -25.31
C THR A 59 36.42 -4.95 -26.79
N TYR A 60 35.49 -4.37 -27.54
CA TYR A 60 35.17 -4.60 -28.95
C TYR A 60 36.01 -3.70 -29.89
N ASP A 61 36.46 -4.23 -31.03
CA ASP A 61 36.97 -3.46 -32.18
C ASP A 61 36.40 -4.05 -33.49
N SER A 62 35.93 -3.17 -34.37
CA SER A 62 34.93 -3.39 -35.42
C SER A 62 35.47 -3.71 -36.82
N THR A 63 36.69 -4.23 -36.95
CA THR A 63 37.25 -4.49 -38.29
C THR A 63 38.11 -5.75 -38.36
N LYS A 64 37.48 -6.90 -38.63
CA LYS A 64 37.78 -7.87 -39.71
C LYS A 64 37.14 -9.24 -39.45
N HIS A 65 36.54 -9.77 -40.52
CA HIS A 65 35.80 -11.03 -40.73
C HIS A 65 36.37 -12.26 -39.99
N VAL A 66 35.58 -13.21 -39.46
CA VAL A 66 34.83 -14.27 -40.19
C VAL A 66 33.66 -14.78 -39.32
N ALA A 67 32.51 -15.03 -39.95
CA ALA A 67 31.25 -15.38 -39.30
C ALA A 67 31.08 -16.90 -39.04
N MET A 68 30.87 -17.25 -37.78
CA MET A 68 30.08 -18.38 -37.28
C MET A 68 29.26 -17.86 -36.07
N PRO A 69 28.13 -18.49 -35.72
CA PRO A 69 26.91 -17.81 -35.26
C PRO A 69 27.09 -17.02 -33.97
N LYS A 70 26.49 -15.82 -33.98
CA LYS A 70 26.48 -14.80 -32.93
C LYS A 70 26.00 -15.39 -31.60
N ILE A 71 26.92 -15.57 -30.65
CA ILE A 71 26.64 -15.58 -29.22
C ILE A 71 27.29 -14.30 -28.70
N GLU A 72 26.51 -13.38 -28.14
CA GLU A 72 27.00 -12.05 -27.76
C GLU A 72 27.74 -12.06 -26.42
N ALA A 73 28.76 -11.21 -26.33
CA ALA A 73 29.69 -11.14 -25.21
C ALA A 73 29.06 -10.57 -23.91
N ALA A 74 27.80 -10.14 -23.93
CA ALA A 74 27.10 -9.57 -22.78
C ALA A 74 26.63 -10.60 -21.74
N ASP A 75 26.80 -11.91 -22.01
CA ASP A 75 25.95 -12.88 -21.33
C ASP A 75 26.39 -13.34 -19.93
N PHE A 76 27.66 -13.37 -19.50
CA PHE A 76 27.98 -13.92 -18.16
C PHE A 76 29.22 -13.34 -17.47
N GLY A 77 29.02 -12.71 -16.31
CA GLY A 77 30.10 -12.29 -15.40
C GLY A 77 30.63 -13.47 -14.57
N LYS A 78 31.95 -13.64 -14.53
CA LYS A 78 32.65 -14.56 -13.62
C LYS A 78 33.44 -13.75 -12.62
N ILE A 79 33.28 -14.04 -11.34
CA ILE A 79 34.03 -13.37 -10.26
C ILE A 79 34.81 -14.43 -9.48
N ALA A 80 36.11 -14.23 -9.29
CA ALA A 80 37.03 -15.18 -8.67
C ALA A 80 37.68 -14.61 -7.41
N PHE A 81 37.67 -15.36 -6.31
CA PHE A 81 38.29 -14.98 -5.03
C PHE A 81 39.34 -15.99 -4.57
N SER A 82 40.38 -15.52 -3.89
CA SER A 82 41.36 -16.36 -3.20
C SER A 82 41.71 -15.78 -1.82
N GLY A 83 41.66 -16.59 -0.77
CA GLY A 83 41.97 -16.19 0.61
C GLY A 83 40.81 -16.38 1.62
N THR A 84 41.12 -16.33 2.92
CA THR A 84 40.22 -16.69 4.05
C THR A 84 39.23 -15.60 4.51
N LYS A 85 38.98 -14.60 3.68
CA LYS A 85 38.11 -13.47 4.03
C LYS A 85 36.75 -13.62 3.34
N ALA A 86 35.71 -13.17 4.04
CA ALA A 86 34.39 -12.98 3.45
C ALA A 86 34.45 -11.83 2.42
N HIS A 87 33.81 -12.03 1.27
CA HIS A 87 33.68 -11.03 0.22
C HIS A 87 32.21 -10.82 -0.13
N ASP A 88 31.78 -9.55 -0.13
CA ASP A 88 30.51 -9.15 -0.71
C ASP A 88 30.64 -9.04 -2.23
N ILE A 89 29.67 -9.59 -2.95
CA ILE A 89 29.62 -9.59 -4.41
C ILE A 89 28.39 -8.83 -4.86
N ALA A 90 28.58 -7.80 -5.68
CA ALA A 90 27.51 -7.16 -6.44
C ALA A 90 27.46 -7.76 -7.85
N ILE A 91 26.29 -8.23 -8.25
CA ILE A 91 26.01 -8.68 -9.62
C ILE A 91 25.10 -7.62 -10.24
N GLU A 92 25.61 -6.91 -11.24
CA GLU A 92 24.95 -5.77 -11.87
C GLU A 92 24.53 -6.09 -13.31
N ASN A 93 23.73 -5.19 -13.91
CA ASN A 93 23.26 -5.31 -15.30
C ASN A 93 22.42 -6.57 -15.57
N LEU A 94 21.76 -7.09 -14.53
CA LEU A 94 20.78 -8.17 -14.68
C LEU A 94 19.51 -7.64 -15.34
N LYS A 95 18.85 -8.50 -16.13
CA LYS A 95 17.56 -8.18 -16.72
C LYS A 95 16.51 -8.07 -15.60
N PRO A 96 15.63 -7.05 -15.62
CA PRO A 96 14.50 -6.96 -14.68
C PRO A 96 13.56 -8.16 -14.80
N ALA A 97 12.78 -8.40 -13.74
CA ALA A 97 11.73 -9.44 -13.68
C ALA A 97 12.22 -10.83 -14.17
N THR A 98 13.44 -11.22 -13.80
CA THR A 98 14.08 -12.44 -14.29
C THR A 98 14.63 -13.25 -13.13
N GLU A 99 14.40 -14.56 -13.16
CA GLU A 99 15.05 -15.51 -12.26
C GLU A 99 16.41 -15.93 -12.78
N TYR A 100 17.36 -15.98 -11.86
CA TYR A 100 18.72 -16.40 -12.09
C TYR A 100 19.11 -17.54 -11.15
N VAL A 101 19.79 -18.54 -11.70
CA VAL A 101 20.56 -19.49 -10.91
C VAL A 101 21.95 -18.91 -10.70
N VAL A 102 22.37 -18.85 -9.44
CA VAL A 102 23.74 -18.50 -9.05
C VAL A 102 24.42 -19.76 -8.55
N ASP A 103 25.43 -20.22 -9.29
CA ASP A 103 26.22 -21.39 -8.94
C ASP A 103 27.52 -20.98 -8.24
N TYR A 104 27.80 -21.67 -7.13
CA TYR A 104 29.06 -21.59 -6.41
C TYR A 104 29.93 -22.73 -6.86
N ILE A 105 31.06 -22.40 -7.48
CA ILE A 105 31.95 -23.40 -8.04
C ILE A 105 33.33 -23.21 -7.44
N VAL A 106 33.89 -24.27 -6.90
CA VAL A 106 35.28 -24.29 -6.46
C VAL A 106 36.15 -24.95 -7.50
N TYR A 107 37.23 -24.25 -7.83
CA TYR A 107 38.38 -24.83 -8.50
C TYR A 107 39.44 -25.14 -7.45
N ASP A 108 39.79 -26.42 -7.34
CA ASP A 108 40.94 -26.87 -6.57
C ASP A 108 42.17 -26.88 -7.46
N LYS A 109 43.12 -25.99 -7.14
CA LYS A 109 44.37 -25.83 -7.91
C LYS A 109 45.26 -27.07 -7.87
N LYS A 110 45.25 -27.82 -6.77
CA LYS A 110 46.10 -29.00 -6.57
C LYS A 110 45.58 -30.19 -7.36
N SER A 111 44.28 -30.49 -7.22
CA SER A 111 43.66 -31.61 -7.93
C SER A 111 43.25 -31.27 -9.36
N LYS A 112 43.28 -29.98 -9.74
CA LYS A 112 42.78 -29.45 -11.02
C LYS A 112 41.31 -29.81 -11.27
N LYS A 113 40.54 -30.02 -10.20
CA LYS A 113 39.11 -30.37 -10.27
C LYS A 113 38.24 -29.14 -10.05
N ILE A 114 37.13 -29.12 -10.78
CA ILE A 114 36.06 -28.16 -10.62
C ILE A 114 34.92 -28.90 -9.92
N THR A 115 34.42 -28.31 -8.85
CA THR A 115 33.31 -28.85 -8.07
C THR A 115 32.27 -27.75 -7.90
N LYS A 116 31.06 -27.97 -8.38
CA LYS A 116 29.91 -27.17 -7.99
C LYS A 116 29.57 -27.51 -6.53
N ILE A 117 29.63 -26.50 -5.68
CA ILE A 117 29.37 -26.64 -4.25
C ILE A 117 27.91 -26.41 -3.93
N ASP A 118 27.30 -25.41 -4.57
CA ASP A 118 25.92 -25.04 -4.28
C ASP A 118 25.28 -24.31 -5.47
N SER A 119 23.95 -24.19 -5.42
CA SER A 119 23.14 -23.34 -6.28
C SER A 119 22.13 -22.60 -5.43
N ILE A 120 22.03 -21.28 -5.64
CA ILE A 120 20.87 -20.52 -5.18
C ILE A 120 20.08 -20.00 -6.37
N ILE A 121 18.79 -19.84 -6.17
CA ILE A 121 17.93 -19.12 -7.11
C ILE A 121 17.70 -17.73 -6.52
N ILE A 122 17.96 -16.71 -7.33
CA ILE A 122 17.62 -15.32 -7.03
C ILE A 122 16.70 -14.80 -8.12
N ASN A 123 16.01 -13.70 -7.83
CA ASN A 123 15.25 -12.97 -8.83
C ASN A 123 15.61 -11.48 -8.77
N THR A 124 15.53 -10.83 -9.91
CA THR A 124 15.50 -9.36 -10.00
C THR A 124 14.07 -8.88 -9.92
N PHE A 125 13.84 -7.72 -9.31
CA PHE A 125 12.55 -7.06 -9.45
C PHE A 125 12.36 -6.50 -10.86
N ASP A 126 11.13 -6.17 -11.23
CA ASP A 126 10.84 -5.39 -12.42
C ASP A 126 11.43 -3.97 -12.28
N THR A 127 11.42 -3.20 -13.35
CA THR A 127 11.83 -1.79 -13.34
C THR A 127 10.97 -1.00 -12.35
N GLU A 128 11.59 -0.26 -11.43
CA GLU A 128 10.84 0.62 -10.54
C GLU A 128 10.18 1.76 -11.34
N PRO A 129 8.90 2.10 -11.06
CA PRO A 129 8.31 3.34 -11.56
C PRO A 129 9.16 4.57 -11.17
N ILE A 130 9.10 5.63 -11.95
CA ILE A 130 9.88 6.87 -11.70
C ILE A 130 9.01 8.08 -11.38
N GLN A 131 7.70 7.99 -11.62
CA GLN A 131 6.73 9.02 -11.34
C GLN A 131 5.69 8.46 -10.36
N PRO A 132 5.63 8.97 -9.12
CA PRO A 132 4.63 8.54 -8.16
C PRO A 132 3.24 9.09 -8.51
N ALA A 133 2.20 8.41 -8.05
CA ALA A 133 0.85 8.95 -7.98
C ALA A 133 0.85 10.24 -7.15
N ARG A 134 -0.04 11.18 -7.49
CA ARG A 134 -0.13 12.48 -6.80
C ARG A 134 -1.54 13.02 -6.74
N ALA A 135 -1.71 14.10 -5.99
CA ALA A 135 -2.95 14.86 -5.87
C ALA A 135 -4.14 13.99 -5.45
N ILE A 136 -3.97 13.15 -4.41
CA ILE A 136 -5.10 12.43 -3.80
C ILE A 136 -6.15 13.46 -3.42
N ALA A 137 -7.41 13.23 -3.78
CA ALA A 137 -8.56 14.04 -3.44
C ALA A 137 -9.69 13.13 -2.93
N PHE A 138 -10.54 13.68 -2.06
CA PHE A 138 -11.65 12.96 -1.45
C PHE A 138 -12.99 13.46 -2.00
N LYS A 139 -13.93 12.54 -2.21
CA LYS A 139 -15.31 12.82 -2.60
C LYS A 139 -16.28 11.90 -1.87
N ASN A 140 -17.57 12.21 -1.96
CA ASN A 140 -18.66 11.40 -1.38
C ASN A 140 -18.43 11.04 0.09
N LYS A 141 -17.76 11.90 0.86
CA LYS A 141 -17.38 11.59 2.22
C LYS A 141 -18.64 11.51 3.10
N SER A 142 -18.76 10.42 3.85
CA SER A 142 -19.80 10.19 4.84
C SER A 142 -19.19 9.78 6.19
N TYR A 143 -20.02 9.27 7.10
CA TYR A 143 -19.58 8.72 8.37
C TYR A 143 -18.99 7.30 8.27
N ASN A 144 -19.23 6.59 7.16
CA ASN A 144 -18.77 5.21 6.97
C ASN A 144 -18.10 4.95 5.60
N ASN A 145 -17.99 5.97 4.75
CA ASN A 145 -17.36 5.84 3.46
C ASN A 145 -16.62 7.11 3.00
N VAL A 146 -15.62 6.90 2.14
CA VAL A 146 -14.84 7.94 1.47
C VAL A 146 -14.51 7.47 0.06
N GLY A 147 -14.77 8.31 -0.94
CA GLY A 147 -14.30 8.12 -2.31
C GLY A 147 -12.93 8.76 -2.53
N LEU A 148 -12.04 8.07 -3.23
CA LEU A 148 -10.71 8.58 -3.62
C LEU A 148 -10.60 8.82 -5.12
N LEU A 149 -9.93 9.91 -5.47
CA LEU A 149 -9.49 10.24 -6.82
C LEU A 149 -8.03 10.72 -6.75
N TRP A 150 -7.23 10.43 -7.77
CA TRP A 150 -5.85 10.90 -7.85
C TRP A 150 -5.39 11.07 -9.29
N ILE A 151 -4.21 11.66 -9.48
CA ILE A 151 -3.51 11.66 -10.75
C ILE A 151 -2.50 10.52 -10.73
N ALA A 152 -2.67 9.59 -11.66
CA ALA A 152 -1.77 8.45 -11.83
C ALA A 152 -0.32 8.89 -12.09
N GLY A 153 0.60 8.09 -11.57
CA GLY A 153 2.00 8.07 -11.92
C GLY A 153 2.26 7.20 -13.15
N ASN A 154 3.43 6.57 -13.21
CA ASN A 154 3.84 5.77 -14.36
C ASN A 154 4.10 4.28 -14.06
N GLY A 155 3.60 3.76 -12.94
CA GLY A 155 3.56 2.33 -12.70
C GLY A 155 2.49 1.67 -13.56
N SER A 156 2.76 0.43 -13.96
CA SER A 156 1.79 -0.42 -14.66
C SER A 156 0.62 -0.80 -13.76
N ASN A 157 0.88 -0.82 -12.45
CA ASN A 157 -0.08 -1.10 -11.40
C ASN A 157 0.00 -0.07 -10.28
N VAL A 158 -1.01 -0.07 -9.41
CA VAL A 158 -1.12 0.82 -8.27
C VAL A 158 -1.68 0.12 -7.04
N LEU A 159 -1.06 0.39 -5.89
CA LEU A 159 -1.47 -0.09 -4.57
C LEU A 159 -2.04 1.09 -3.78
N VAL A 160 -3.30 1.00 -3.37
CA VAL A 160 -3.97 2.01 -2.54
C VAL A 160 -4.08 1.46 -1.13
N THR A 161 -3.58 2.21 -0.14
CA THR A 161 -3.63 1.83 1.27
C THR A 161 -4.34 2.86 2.12
N VAL A 162 -4.88 2.38 3.26
CA VAL A 162 -5.48 3.21 4.30
C VAL A 162 -5.01 2.73 5.68
N SER A 163 -4.82 3.67 6.60
CA SER A 163 -4.39 3.41 7.97
C SER A 163 -5.06 4.38 8.93
N GLU A 164 -5.43 3.91 10.13
CA GLU A 164 -5.85 4.80 11.24
C GLU A 164 -4.64 5.45 11.94
N ASN A 165 -3.42 5.00 11.63
CA ASN A 165 -2.17 5.58 12.16
C ASN A 165 -1.35 6.27 11.07
N ALA A 166 -0.69 7.38 11.42
CA ALA A 166 0.26 8.08 10.57
C ALA A 166 1.73 7.79 10.98
N PRO A 167 2.64 7.59 10.01
CA PRO A 167 2.36 7.24 8.62
C PRO A 167 1.81 5.81 8.53
N GLY A 168 1.02 5.53 7.50
CA GLY A 168 0.68 4.15 7.14
C GLY A 168 1.93 3.38 6.69
N ALA A 169 1.86 2.05 6.74
CA ALA A 169 2.93 1.17 6.30
C ALA A 169 3.22 1.32 4.80
N THR A 170 4.47 1.08 4.43
CA THR A 170 4.90 0.98 3.03
C THR A 170 4.90 -0.48 2.58
N PRO A 171 4.59 -0.75 1.29
CA PRO A 171 4.76 -2.08 0.74
C PRO A 171 6.25 -2.45 0.67
N THR A 172 6.49 -3.75 0.54
CA THR A 172 7.82 -4.35 0.38
C THR A 172 7.93 -4.95 -1.01
N ASP A 173 9.05 -4.76 -1.69
CA ASP A 173 9.31 -5.37 -3.00
C ASP A 173 9.21 -6.90 -2.94
N GLY A 174 8.70 -7.48 -4.03
CA GLY A 174 8.42 -8.90 -4.16
C GLY A 174 7.26 -9.43 -3.32
N ALA A 175 6.57 -8.58 -2.55
CA ALA A 175 5.38 -8.95 -1.79
C ALA A 175 4.09 -8.65 -2.57
N GLU A 176 3.10 -9.53 -2.40
CA GLU A 176 1.73 -9.35 -2.90
C GLU A 176 0.78 -9.06 -1.75
N TYR A 177 -0.26 -8.28 -2.03
CA TYR A 177 -1.25 -7.87 -1.05
C TYR A 177 -2.66 -8.16 -1.54
N PHE A 178 -3.46 -8.79 -0.68
CA PHE A 178 -4.88 -8.93 -0.90
C PHE A 178 -5.56 -7.57 -0.67
N ALA A 179 -6.42 -7.16 -1.61
CA ALA A 179 -7.09 -5.87 -1.56
C ALA A 179 -8.60 -6.03 -1.32
N ASP A 180 -9.15 -5.18 -0.46
CA ASP A 180 -10.60 -5.05 -0.26
C ASP A 180 -10.94 -3.59 0.02
N ALA A 181 -11.89 -3.04 -0.71
CA ALA A 181 -12.36 -1.67 -0.51
C ALA A 181 -13.12 -1.47 0.82
N THR A 182 -13.48 -2.55 1.51
CA THR A 182 -14.07 -2.53 2.85
C THR A 182 -12.96 -2.47 3.89
N PHE A 183 -12.83 -1.33 4.56
CA PHE A 183 -11.88 -1.17 5.65
C PHE A 183 -12.16 -2.15 6.79
N GLY A 184 -11.08 -2.68 7.39
CA GLY A 184 -11.17 -3.62 8.50
C GLY A 184 -11.26 -5.09 8.11
N ASN A 185 -11.30 -5.44 6.82
CA ASN A 185 -11.16 -6.84 6.40
C ASN A 185 -9.77 -7.38 6.84
N PRO A 186 -9.69 -8.41 7.70
CA PRO A 186 -8.42 -8.93 8.21
C PRO A 186 -7.46 -9.43 7.11
N GLN A 187 -7.97 -9.89 5.97
CA GLN A 187 -7.13 -10.37 4.86
C GLN A 187 -6.42 -9.22 4.13
N SER A 188 -6.98 -8.02 4.16
CA SER A 188 -6.38 -6.83 3.55
C SER A 188 -5.33 -6.15 4.43
N LEU A 189 -5.17 -6.62 5.68
CA LEU A 189 -4.22 -6.07 6.64
C LEU A 189 -2.79 -6.44 6.26
N ILE A 190 -1.91 -5.45 6.13
CA ILE A 190 -0.47 -5.69 6.01
C ILE A 190 0.03 -6.25 7.36
N PRO A 191 0.59 -7.48 7.41
CA PRO A 191 0.94 -8.15 8.65
C PRO A 191 1.86 -7.32 9.55
N GLY A 192 1.53 -7.26 10.85
CA GLY A 192 2.31 -6.52 11.85
C GLY A 192 2.09 -5.00 11.83
N THR A 193 1.08 -4.51 11.11
CA THR A 193 0.77 -3.08 10.96
C THR A 193 -0.71 -2.79 11.25
N ASN A 194 -1.15 -1.53 11.07
CA ASN A 194 -2.56 -1.11 11.08
C ASN A 194 -2.98 -0.55 9.70
N THR A 195 -2.33 -1.02 8.63
CA THR A 195 -2.56 -0.55 7.27
C THR A 195 -3.27 -1.61 6.45
N HIS A 196 -4.41 -1.24 5.88
CA HIS A 196 -5.21 -2.07 4.99
C HIS A 196 -4.98 -1.69 3.54
N VAL A 197 -5.00 -2.69 2.66
CA VAL A 197 -4.92 -2.51 1.20
C VAL A 197 -6.33 -2.46 0.61
N LEU A 198 -6.64 -1.33 -0.02
CA LEU A 198 -7.96 -1.04 -0.60
C LEU A 198 -8.07 -1.46 -2.06
N TYR A 199 -6.95 -1.38 -2.77
CA TYR A 199 -6.85 -1.73 -4.18
C TYR A 199 -5.41 -2.14 -4.49
N SER A 200 -5.26 -3.18 -5.32
CA SER A 200 -3.99 -3.63 -5.87
C SER A 200 -4.27 -4.16 -7.27
N GLY A 201 -3.72 -3.51 -8.30
CA GLY A 201 -3.98 -3.93 -9.68
C GLY A 201 -3.65 -2.87 -10.72
N PRO A 202 -4.13 -3.03 -11.97
CA PRO A 202 -3.74 -2.21 -13.10
C PRO A 202 -3.96 -0.71 -12.86
N ASN A 203 -2.99 0.10 -13.27
CA ASN A 203 -3.10 1.55 -13.26
C ASN A 203 -3.82 2.03 -14.52
N THR A 204 -5.13 2.23 -14.42
CA THR A 204 -5.97 2.64 -15.57
C THR A 204 -6.04 4.16 -15.76
N GLY A 205 -5.36 4.95 -14.94
CA GLY A 205 -5.37 6.42 -15.00
C GLY A 205 -6.67 7.11 -14.59
N LYS A 206 -7.74 6.34 -14.31
CA LYS A 206 -9.06 6.81 -13.85
C LYS A 206 -9.61 5.86 -12.80
N LEU A 207 -8.94 5.82 -11.66
CA LEU A 207 -9.38 4.98 -10.55
C LEU A 207 -10.20 5.82 -9.57
N ASP A 208 -11.38 5.30 -9.26
CA ASP A 208 -12.29 5.77 -8.23
C ASP A 208 -12.46 4.62 -7.25
N VAL A 209 -11.87 4.76 -6.06
CA VAL A 209 -11.97 3.76 -5.01
C VAL A 209 -12.97 4.28 -3.98
N GLN A 210 -14.08 3.57 -3.83
CA GLN A 210 -15.08 3.84 -2.80
C GLN A 210 -14.78 2.95 -1.60
N VAL A 211 -14.23 3.54 -0.55
CA VAL A 211 -13.88 2.85 0.68
C VAL A 211 -15.10 2.82 1.60
N THR A 212 -15.45 1.66 2.13
CA THR A 212 -16.57 1.47 3.05
C THR A 212 -16.10 0.87 4.38
N GLY A 213 -17.00 0.70 5.36
CA GLY A 213 -16.68 0.11 6.65
C GLY A 213 -15.91 1.03 7.61
N LEU A 214 -15.79 2.31 7.28
CA LEU A 214 -15.11 3.30 8.12
C LEU A 214 -15.96 3.66 9.35
N LYS A 215 -15.30 4.16 10.38
CA LYS A 215 -15.92 4.74 11.58
C LYS A 215 -15.61 6.23 11.66
N TYR A 216 -16.12 6.94 12.67
CA TYR A 216 -15.73 8.32 12.93
C TYR A 216 -14.27 8.38 13.44
N ALA A 217 -13.34 8.61 12.52
CA ALA A 217 -11.90 8.64 12.78
C ALA A 217 -11.16 9.41 11.66
N GLU A 218 -9.89 9.73 11.90
CA GLU A 218 -8.99 10.17 10.84
C GLU A 218 -8.36 8.96 10.14
N TYR A 219 -8.39 8.98 8.81
CA TYR A 219 -7.80 7.94 7.97
C TYR A 219 -6.70 8.54 7.10
N HIS A 220 -5.55 7.87 7.07
CA HIS A 220 -4.37 8.22 6.29
C HIS A 220 -4.28 7.33 5.06
N PHE A 221 -4.37 7.94 3.88
CA PHE A 221 -4.32 7.24 2.61
C PHE A 221 -2.97 7.46 1.93
N ARG A 222 -2.51 6.42 1.25
CA ARG A 222 -1.31 6.47 0.42
C ARG A 222 -1.47 5.61 -0.82
N ILE A 223 -0.89 6.07 -1.91
CA ILE A 223 -0.96 5.40 -3.20
C ILE A 223 0.46 5.16 -3.69
N PHE A 224 0.79 3.90 -3.99
CA PHE A 224 2.09 3.48 -4.48
C PHE A 224 1.97 3.01 -5.92
N GLU A 225 2.81 3.54 -6.79
CA GLU A 225 2.97 3.02 -8.15
C GLU A 225 3.88 1.81 -8.10
N TYR A 226 3.59 0.77 -8.87
CA TYR A 226 4.45 -0.40 -8.97
C TYR A 226 4.43 -1.07 -10.34
N ASN A 227 5.48 -1.83 -10.62
CA ASN A 227 5.60 -2.72 -11.79
C ASN A 227 5.84 -4.17 -11.32
N GLY A 228 5.74 -5.12 -12.24
CA GLY A 228 5.91 -6.54 -11.95
C GLY A 228 4.72 -7.18 -11.23
N GLU A 229 4.86 -8.48 -10.98
CA GLU A 229 3.89 -9.34 -10.28
C GLU A 229 4.65 -10.34 -9.39
N GLY A 230 4.00 -10.84 -8.33
CA GLY A 230 4.61 -11.81 -7.41
C GLY A 230 5.95 -11.35 -6.86
N LYS A 231 6.91 -12.28 -6.84
CA LYS A 231 8.29 -12.03 -6.41
C LYS A 231 9.06 -10.99 -7.24
N PHE A 232 8.54 -10.59 -8.41
CA PHE A 232 9.16 -9.58 -9.26
C PHE A 232 8.62 -8.17 -9.01
N THR A 233 7.64 -8.00 -8.13
CA THR A 233 6.99 -6.70 -7.88
C THR A 233 7.99 -5.65 -7.35
N ASN A 234 7.95 -4.43 -7.91
CA ASN A 234 8.81 -3.31 -7.50
C ASN A 234 7.99 -2.04 -7.22
N TYR A 235 7.94 -1.61 -5.96
CA TYR A 235 7.11 -0.50 -5.49
C TYR A 235 7.91 0.81 -5.38
N LEU A 236 7.39 1.87 -5.99
CA LEU A 236 7.90 3.21 -5.78
C LEU A 236 7.35 3.79 -4.47
N ILE A 237 8.21 3.91 -3.45
CA ILE A 237 7.83 4.42 -2.12
C ILE A 237 8.07 5.93 -1.93
N ASN A 238 8.35 6.67 -3.00
CA ASN A 238 8.52 8.11 -2.91
C ASN A 238 7.17 8.81 -2.67
N THR A 239 7.19 9.93 -1.96
CA THR A 239 6.00 10.77 -1.76
C THR A 239 5.85 11.79 -2.89
N SER A 240 4.65 12.34 -3.03
CA SER A 240 4.35 13.42 -3.98
C SER A 240 3.38 14.43 -3.38
N GLN A 241 3.03 15.46 -4.15
CA GLN A 241 2.05 16.45 -3.74
C GLN A 241 0.75 15.76 -3.32
N ASN A 242 0.33 15.93 -2.06
CA ASN A 242 -0.86 15.30 -1.49
C ASN A 242 -0.87 13.76 -1.67
N ASN A 243 0.28 13.10 -1.56
CA ASN A 243 0.40 11.65 -1.44
C ASN A 243 1.61 11.30 -0.57
N PRO A 244 1.42 10.96 0.72
CA PRO A 244 0.16 10.60 1.39
C PRO A 244 -0.79 11.78 1.65
N ARG A 245 -2.06 11.48 1.97
CA ARG A 245 -3.08 12.46 2.37
C ARG A 245 -4.06 11.84 3.37
N SER A 246 -4.54 12.61 4.34
CA SER A 246 -5.56 12.16 5.30
C SER A 246 -6.89 12.89 5.19
N THR A 247 -7.95 12.27 5.72
CA THR A 247 -9.23 12.92 5.99
C THR A 247 -9.93 12.29 7.18
N THR A 248 -10.70 13.08 7.91
CA THR A 248 -11.62 12.60 8.94
C THR A 248 -12.99 12.36 8.32
N THR A 249 -13.57 11.18 8.55
CA THR A 249 -14.98 10.87 8.21
C THR A 249 -15.94 11.81 8.96
N LEU A 250 -17.19 11.86 8.51
CA LEU A 250 -18.21 12.63 9.21
C LEU A 250 -18.65 11.91 10.49
N ILE A 251 -19.19 12.65 11.45
CA ILE A 251 -19.85 12.03 12.61
C ILE A 251 -21.11 11.27 12.14
N PRO A 252 -21.41 10.07 12.66
CA PRO A 252 -22.60 9.31 12.28
C PRO A 252 -23.87 9.85 12.95
N PRO A 253 -25.06 9.64 12.35
CA PRO A 253 -26.33 9.96 12.99
C PRO A 253 -26.54 9.10 14.26
N PRO A 254 -27.28 9.59 15.27
CA PRO A 254 -27.73 8.75 16.36
C PRO A 254 -28.60 7.60 15.86
N THR A 255 -28.54 6.46 16.55
CA THR A 255 -29.34 5.28 16.23
C THR A 255 -30.31 4.95 17.36
N ASN A 256 -31.26 4.05 17.11
CA ASN A 256 -32.20 3.56 18.12
C ASN A 256 -33.02 4.68 18.79
N LEU A 257 -33.43 5.69 17.99
CA LEU A 257 -34.37 6.71 18.42
C LEU A 257 -35.70 6.05 18.76
N ARG A 258 -36.13 6.16 20.01
CA ARG A 258 -37.29 5.48 20.56
C ARG A 258 -37.99 6.34 21.60
N ALA A 259 -39.28 6.07 21.83
CA ALA A 259 -40.05 6.70 22.89
C ALA A 259 -40.36 5.70 24.00
N SER A 260 -40.40 6.19 25.24
CA SER A 260 -40.93 5.49 26.41
C SER A 260 -41.87 6.41 27.18
N ILE A 261 -42.56 5.89 28.20
CA ILE A 261 -43.34 6.69 29.14
C ILE A 261 -42.48 6.95 30.38
N GLY A 262 -42.28 8.21 30.70
CA GLY A 262 -41.57 8.69 31.88
C GLY A 262 -42.34 8.45 33.17
N THR A 263 -41.73 8.79 34.30
CA THR A 263 -42.32 8.55 35.62
C THR A 263 -43.56 9.41 35.87
N ASP A 264 -43.65 10.56 35.22
CA ASP A 264 -44.77 11.50 35.36
C ASP A 264 -45.80 11.32 34.23
N GLY A 265 -45.67 10.26 33.43
CA GLY A 265 -46.59 9.90 32.33
C GLY A 265 -46.27 10.57 30.99
N GLU A 266 -45.25 11.42 30.93
CA GLU A 266 -44.79 12.10 29.72
C GLU A 266 -44.12 11.14 28.74
N SER A 267 -44.15 11.45 27.44
CA SER A 267 -43.36 10.69 26.47
C SER A 267 -41.91 11.15 26.53
N VAL A 268 -40.98 10.23 26.72
CA VAL A 268 -39.53 10.51 26.78
C VAL A 268 -38.86 9.89 25.56
N LEU A 269 -38.12 10.70 24.80
CA LEU A 269 -37.29 10.20 23.71
C LEU A 269 -35.94 9.74 24.25
N HIS A 270 -35.46 8.61 23.73
CA HIS A 270 -34.12 8.07 23.99
C HIS A 270 -33.44 7.74 22.67
N TRP A 271 -32.12 7.81 22.66
CA TRP A 271 -31.28 7.38 21.54
C TRP A 271 -29.99 6.76 22.06
N ASP A 272 -29.30 6.03 21.19
CA ASP A 272 -27.97 5.52 21.50
C ASP A 272 -26.94 6.62 21.22
N GLY A 273 -26.03 6.82 22.18
CA GLY A 273 -24.99 7.84 22.08
C GLY A 273 -24.04 7.59 20.92
N VAL A 274 -23.55 8.68 20.33
CA VAL A 274 -22.57 8.65 19.24
C VAL A 274 -21.20 9.03 19.78
N ASP A 275 -20.23 8.13 19.64
CA ASP A 275 -18.84 8.41 19.98
C ASP A 275 -18.32 9.64 19.21
N GLY A 276 -17.79 10.61 19.95
CA GLY A 276 -17.29 11.86 19.40
C GLY A 276 -18.36 12.94 19.13
N ALA A 277 -19.62 12.72 19.50
CA ALA A 277 -20.62 13.78 19.56
C ALA A 277 -20.34 14.73 20.73
N GLU A 278 -20.32 16.03 20.45
CA GLU A 278 -20.22 17.10 21.45
C GLU A 278 -21.62 17.59 21.89
N SER A 279 -22.63 17.45 21.03
CA SER A 279 -24.03 17.70 21.34
C SER A 279 -24.97 17.00 20.36
N TYR A 280 -26.27 17.04 20.65
CA TYR A 280 -27.32 16.61 19.75
C TYR A 280 -28.27 17.76 19.41
N VAL A 281 -28.84 17.70 18.21
CA VAL A 281 -29.90 18.60 17.75
C VAL A 281 -31.14 17.78 17.44
N ILE A 282 -32.27 18.14 18.07
CA ILE A 282 -33.57 17.50 17.86
C ILE A 282 -34.46 18.35 16.97
N ASP A 283 -35.36 17.70 16.25
CA ASP A 283 -36.45 18.31 15.50
C ASP A 283 -37.72 17.48 15.74
N ILE A 284 -38.80 18.13 16.19
CA ILE A 284 -40.13 17.51 16.35
C ILE A 284 -41.12 18.29 15.49
N ALA A 285 -41.98 17.59 14.76
CA ALA A 285 -42.99 18.18 13.88
C ALA A 285 -44.34 17.46 13.94
N LEU A 286 -45.38 18.14 13.46
CA LEU A 286 -46.73 17.60 13.28
C LEU A 286 -46.93 16.92 11.92
N ASP A 287 -45.93 16.98 11.04
CA ASP A 287 -45.92 16.36 9.72
C ASP A 287 -44.57 15.73 9.38
N GLU A 288 -44.61 14.72 8.51
CA GLU A 288 -43.43 13.94 8.09
C GLU A 288 -42.40 14.76 7.30
N SER A 289 -42.82 15.88 6.71
CA SER A 289 -41.92 16.77 5.96
C SER A 289 -41.20 17.78 6.85
N PHE A 290 -41.45 17.77 8.17
CA PHE A 290 -40.88 18.70 9.15
C PHE A 290 -41.14 20.19 8.79
N ILE A 291 -42.32 20.49 8.24
CA ILE A 291 -42.74 21.87 7.91
C ILE A 291 -43.38 22.54 9.13
N GLN A 292 -44.31 21.86 9.80
CA GLN A 292 -44.98 22.30 11.01
C GLN A 292 -44.20 21.83 12.23
N LYS A 293 -43.09 22.52 12.50
CA LYS A 293 -42.23 22.23 13.64
C LYS A 293 -42.89 22.61 14.96
N VAL A 294 -42.63 21.81 15.99
CA VAL A 294 -43.14 21.99 17.35
C VAL A 294 -42.07 22.66 18.19
N GLU A 295 -42.34 23.86 18.68
CA GLU A 295 -41.47 24.57 19.63
C GLU A 295 -41.60 23.96 21.04
N PRO A 296 -40.51 23.95 21.86
CA PRO A 296 -39.19 24.52 21.60
C PRO A 296 -38.23 23.56 20.87
N TYR A 297 -38.74 22.49 20.25
CA TYR A 297 -37.92 21.40 19.70
C TYR A 297 -37.48 21.63 18.24
N ALA A 298 -37.78 22.78 17.65
CA ALA A 298 -37.42 23.08 16.26
C ALA A 298 -35.91 23.37 16.13
N GLU A 299 -35.14 22.46 15.52
CA GLU A 299 -33.66 22.54 15.45
C GLU A 299 -32.98 22.79 16.81
N ALA A 300 -33.54 22.27 17.91
CA ALA A 300 -33.07 22.57 19.24
C ALA A 300 -31.78 21.83 19.57
N ASN A 301 -30.72 22.55 19.91
CA ASN A 301 -29.51 21.95 20.49
C ASN A 301 -29.76 21.61 21.96
N ILE A 302 -29.72 20.32 22.28
CA ILE A 302 -30.05 19.78 23.60
C ILE A 302 -28.80 19.35 24.39
N GLY A 303 -27.61 19.73 23.93
CA GLY A 303 -26.35 19.36 24.55
C GLY A 303 -26.05 17.87 24.43
N SER A 304 -25.21 17.36 25.34
CA SER A 304 -24.76 15.96 25.34
C SER A 304 -25.62 15.09 26.28
N ILE A 305 -26.93 15.16 26.12
CA ILE A 305 -27.88 14.26 26.79
C ILE A 305 -28.17 13.03 25.91
N SER A 306 -28.80 12.00 26.46
CA SER A 306 -29.24 10.78 25.74
C SER A 306 -30.75 10.53 25.82
N GLU A 307 -31.45 11.41 26.50
CA GLU A 307 -32.90 11.39 26.61
C GLU A 307 -33.48 12.79 26.82
N ILE A 308 -34.73 13.00 26.38
CA ILE A 308 -35.45 14.26 26.59
C ILE A 308 -36.95 14.02 26.69
N PRO A 309 -37.64 14.56 27.72
CA PRO A 309 -39.09 14.53 27.78
C PRO A 309 -39.70 15.43 26.70
N ILE A 310 -40.76 14.93 26.05
CA ILE A 310 -41.60 15.69 25.13
C ILE A 310 -42.73 16.33 25.95
N VAL A 311 -42.71 17.65 26.03
CA VAL A 311 -43.73 18.46 26.68
C VAL A 311 -44.45 19.25 25.60
N VAL A 312 -45.59 18.71 25.15
CA VAL A 312 -46.45 19.36 24.17
C VAL A 312 -47.85 19.45 24.76
N SER A 313 -48.37 20.67 24.84
CA SER A 313 -49.76 20.92 25.21
C SER A 313 -50.58 21.12 23.93
N ASP A 314 -51.50 20.21 23.63
CA ASP A 314 -52.59 20.49 22.71
C ASP A 314 -53.92 20.08 23.36
N GLU A 315 -54.90 20.99 23.33
CA GLU A 315 -56.24 20.77 23.84
C GLU A 315 -57.11 19.95 22.86
N LYS A 316 -56.59 19.61 21.66
CA LYS A 316 -57.35 18.99 20.56
C LYS A 316 -56.87 17.58 20.19
N GLY A 317 -57.08 16.63 21.10
CA GLY A 317 -57.06 15.18 20.77
C GLY A 317 -55.66 14.54 20.69
N PRO A 318 -55.57 13.26 20.27
CA PRO A 318 -54.30 12.52 20.22
C PRO A 318 -53.36 13.16 19.19
N LEU A 319 -52.15 13.53 19.64
CA LEU A 319 -51.12 14.12 18.80
C LEU A 319 -50.24 13.04 18.18
N ARG A 320 -50.01 13.14 16.87
CA ARG A 320 -49.01 12.35 16.16
C ARG A 320 -47.80 13.23 15.89
N LEU A 321 -46.67 12.88 16.51
CA LEU A 321 -45.41 13.62 16.40
C LEU A 321 -44.41 12.86 15.52
N PHE A 322 -43.69 13.59 14.69
CA PHE A 322 -42.57 13.10 13.90
C PHE A 322 -41.29 13.65 14.52
N CYS A 323 -40.43 12.78 15.01
CA CYS A 323 -39.23 13.12 15.75
C CYS A 323 -37.99 12.63 14.99
N ARG A 324 -36.95 13.47 14.92
CA ARG A 324 -35.64 13.09 14.38
C ARG A 324 -34.53 13.78 15.15
N ILE A 325 -33.35 13.17 15.19
CA ILE A 325 -32.20 13.70 15.91
C ILE A 325 -30.92 13.59 15.08
N LYS A 326 -30.02 14.57 15.19
CA LYS A 326 -28.68 14.53 14.58
C LYS A 326 -27.61 14.80 15.63
N SER A 327 -26.44 14.24 15.42
CA SER A 327 -25.24 14.46 16.24
C SER A 327 -24.43 15.63 15.68
N VAL A 328 -23.84 16.41 16.58
CA VAL A 328 -22.91 17.49 16.27
C VAL A 328 -21.57 17.11 16.86
N GLY A 329 -20.58 16.88 16.00
CA GLY A 329 -19.19 16.65 16.39
C GLY A 329 -18.34 17.89 16.13
N LYS A 330 -17.08 17.84 16.59
CA LYS A 330 -16.11 18.94 16.51
C LYS A 330 -15.99 19.61 15.14
N ALA A 331 -16.06 18.83 14.05
CA ALA A 331 -15.80 19.30 12.69
C ALA A 331 -16.90 18.93 11.69
N SER A 332 -18.00 18.30 12.13
CA SER A 332 -19.09 17.89 11.25
C SER A 332 -20.40 17.72 12.00
N VAL A 333 -21.50 17.83 11.27
CA VAL A 333 -22.85 17.49 11.74
C VAL A 333 -23.32 16.30 10.92
N SER A 334 -23.92 15.31 11.56
CA SER A 334 -24.47 14.15 10.85
C SER A 334 -25.77 14.50 10.12
N PRO A 335 -26.21 13.65 9.18
CA PRO A 335 -27.61 13.57 8.81
C PRO A 335 -28.51 13.34 10.02
N TYR A 336 -29.81 13.49 9.85
CA TYR A 336 -30.76 13.03 10.86
C TYR A 336 -30.78 11.50 10.95
N SER A 337 -31.15 11.01 12.13
CA SER A 337 -31.60 9.65 12.34
C SER A 337 -32.80 9.32 11.44
N GLU A 338 -33.15 8.04 11.37
CA GLU A 338 -34.48 7.64 10.93
C GLU A 338 -35.57 8.36 11.74
N VAL A 339 -36.68 8.66 11.09
CA VAL A 339 -37.80 9.39 11.71
C VAL A 339 -38.56 8.44 12.63
N LEU A 340 -38.72 8.84 13.88
CA LEU A 340 -39.59 8.17 14.83
C LEU A 340 -40.97 8.83 14.80
N VAL A 341 -42.02 8.02 14.75
CA VAL A 341 -43.40 8.49 14.92
C VAL A 341 -43.85 8.16 16.34
N VAL A 342 -44.30 9.17 17.08
CA VAL A 342 -44.81 9.04 18.45
C VAL A 342 -46.30 9.39 18.46
N GLU A 343 -47.12 8.48 18.98
CA GLU A 343 -48.55 8.73 19.24
C GLU A 343 -48.71 9.11 20.72
N MET A 344 -49.05 10.37 20.96
CA MET A 344 -49.32 10.87 22.31
C MET A 344 -50.74 10.46 22.71
N LYS A 345 -50.84 9.66 23.77
CA LYS A 345 -52.12 9.34 24.41
C LYS A 345 -52.48 10.46 25.41
N GLN A 346 -53.78 10.73 25.56
CA GLN A 346 -54.30 11.65 26.57
C GLN A 346 -54.03 11.17 27.99
#